data_AF-A0A933Y1J9-F1
#
_entry.id   AF-A0A933Y1J9-F1
#
_cell.length_a   1.000
_cell.length_b   1.000
_cell.length_c   1.000
_cell.angle_alpha   90.00
_cell.angle_beta   90.00
_cell.angle_gamma   90.00
#
_symmetry.space_group_name_H-M   'P 1'
#
loop_
_entity.id
_entity.type
_entity.pdbx_description
1 polymer ?
#
loop_
_entity_poly.entity_id
_entity_poly.type
_entity_poly.pdbx_seq_one_letter_code
_entity_poly.pdbx_strand_id
1 'polypeptide(L)'
;MKLQNLVSFVIALSMLGACRSSWYPHRFAPAPLEVSLDSPRVEDAKGRALVTVLGIRREDFSKRSPAQVEIRMRVENAGERKLAVQPESFRLVSATLEDFGAPYVVGLPDQPLAKDQSAVFEVQFALPDGKEPNDLGLAGLNLKWEVDFEGERVGTGITFERRNESYPYTWYHDPFYAPYGDPWCVHSHMTVIGHAHDD
;
A
#
# COMPACT_ATOMS: atom_id res chain seq x y z
N MET A 1 -44.04 9.56 -33.38
CA MET A 1 -42.82 9.56 -32.55
C MET A 1 -42.41 8.10 -32.34
N LYS A 2 -41.24 7.68 -32.86
CA LYS A 2 -40.87 6.26 -33.00
C LYS A 2 -40.32 5.70 -31.69
N LEU A 3 -40.91 4.61 -31.20
CA LEU A 3 -40.56 3.87 -29.98
C LEU A 3 -39.09 3.40 -29.93
N GLN A 4 -38.39 3.37 -31.07
CA GLN A 4 -36.98 2.98 -31.19
C GLN A 4 -36.00 3.96 -30.53
N ASN A 5 -36.33 5.25 -30.40
CA ASN A 5 -35.38 6.23 -29.86
C ASN A 5 -35.29 6.21 -28.32
N LEU A 6 -36.25 5.58 -27.63
CA LEU A 6 -36.27 5.53 -26.17
C LEU A 6 -35.36 4.43 -25.61
N VAL A 7 -35.20 3.33 -26.34
CA VAL A 7 -34.40 2.16 -25.92
C VAL A 7 -32.90 2.47 -25.96
N SER A 8 -32.44 3.22 -26.97
CA SER A 8 -31.03 3.60 -27.08
C SER A 8 -30.56 4.56 -25.96
N PHE A 9 -31.46 5.35 -25.39
CA PHE A 9 -31.11 6.28 -24.31
C PHE A 9 -30.94 5.58 -22.94
N VAL A 10 -31.67 4.48 -22.71
CA VAL A 10 -31.58 3.71 -21.45
C VAL A 10 -30.32 2.84 -21.39
N ILE A 11 -29.81 2.37 -22.53
CA ILE A 11 -28.57 1.55 -22.59
C ILE A 11 -27.30 2.41 -22.42
N ALA A 12 -27.31 3.68 -22.84
CA ALA A 12 -26.16 4.56 -22.68
C ALA A 12 -25.96 5.02 -21.21
N LEU A 13 -27.03 5.05 -20.40
CA LEU A 13 -26.98 5.54 -19.02
C LEU A 13 -26.46 4.50 -18.02
N SER A 14 -26.49 3.20 -18.35
CA SER A 14 -26.01 2.12 -17.48
C SER A 14 -24.50 1.89 -17.54
N MET A 15 -23.77 2.51 -18.46
CA MET A 15 -22.30 2.43 -18.53
C MET A 15 -21.56 3.49 -17.71
N LEU A 16 -22.28 4.42 -17.07
CA LEU A 16 -21.68 5.48 -16.23
C LEU A 16 -21.57 5.11 -14.74
N GLY A 17 -22.10 3.96 -14.33
CA GLY A 17 -22.15 3.57 -12.92
C GLY A 17 -21.21 2.41 -12.60
N ALA A 18 -19.96 2.71 -12.21
CA ALA A 18 -19.24 2.04 -11.11
C ALA A 18 -17.72 2.27 -11.14
N CYS A 19 -17.25 3.51 -11.23
CA CYS A 19 -15.95 3.82 -10.62
C CYS A 19 -16.12 3.82 -9.10
N ARG A 20 -16.19 2.62 -8.48
CA ARG A 20 -16.11 2.48 -7.03
C ARG A 20 -14.65 2.67 -6.63
N SER A 21 -14.29 3.85 -6.15
CA SER A 21 -13.04 4.03 -5.43
C SER A 21 -13.12 3.29 -4.10
N SER A 22 -12.29 2.27 -3.89
CA SER A 22 -12.14 1.65 -2.58
C SER A 22 -11.55 2.69 -1.62
N TRP A 23 -12.29 3.02 -0.57
CA TRP A 23 -11.83 3.94 0.46
C TRP A 23 -11.11 3.16 1.56
N TYR A 24 -9.83 3.47 1.77
CA TYR A 24 -9.01 2.85 2.80
C TYR A 24 -8.75 3.84 3.94
N PRO A 25 -9.16 3.54 5.19
CA PRO A 25 -8.93 4.44 6.33
C PRO A 25 -7.46 4.46 6.80
N HIS A 26 -6.67 3.47 6.41
CA HIS A 26 -5.26 3.34 6.76
C HIS A 26 -4.40 3.43 5.51
N ARG A 27 -3.45 4.36 5.50
CA ARG A 27 -2.45 4.53 4.44
C ARG A 27 -1.06 4.29 4.98
N PHE A 28 -0.17 3.83 4.12
CA PHE A 28 1.20 3.51 4.49
C PHE A 28 2.19 4.16 3.51
N ALA A 29 3.39 4.41 4.00
CA ALA A 29 4.52 4.90 3.21
C ALA A 29 5.76 4.06 3.54
N PRO A 30 6.73 3.95 2.63
CA PRO A 30 6.72 4.43 1.24
C PRO A 30 5.68 3.74 0.34
N ALA A 31 5.20 4.45 -0.69
CA ALA A 31 4.19 3.95 -1.62
C ALA A 31 4.38 4.56 -3.03
N PRO A 32 4.95 3.84 -4.02
CA PRO A 32 5.58 2.52 -3.90
C PRO A 32 7.02 2.60 -3.33
N LEU A 33 7.54 1.47 -2.86
CA LEU A 33 8.96 1.25 -2.61
C LEU A 33 9.53 0.26 -3.63
N GLU A 34 10.73 0.55 -4.13
CA GLU A 34 11.50 -0.34 -5.00
C GLU A 34 12.53 -1.11 -4.19
N VAL A 35 12.66 -2.42 -4.45
CA VAL A 35 13.73 -3.28 -3.91
C VAL A 35 14.36 -4.11 -5.02
N SER A 36 15.68 -4.29 -4.95
CA SER A 36 16.41 -5.18 -5.86
C SER A 36 16.29 -6.64 -5.43
N LEU A 37 16.27 -7.53 -6.41
CA LEU A 37 16.20 -8.98 -6.26
C LEU A 37 17.39 -9.59 -7.01
N ASP A 38 18.52 -9.74 -6.32
CA ASP A 38 19.75 -10.22 -6.94
C ASP A 38 20.28 -11.45 -6.19
N SER A 39 20.82 -12.44 -6.92
CA SER A 39 21.53 -13.57 -6.31
C SER A 39 23.03 -13.48 -6.60
N PRO A 40 23.91 -13.52 -5.57
CA PRO A 40 25.35 -13.59 -5.79
C PRO A 40 25.81 -14.98 -6.25
N ARG A 41 24.94 -15.99 -6.20
CA ARG A 41 25.28 -17.38 -6.53
C ARG A 41 24.87 -17.79 -7.93
N VAL A 42 23.95 -17.05 -8.54
CA VAL A 42 23.45 -17.33 -9.88
C VAL A 42 23.79 -16.14 -10.78
N GLU A 43 24.65 -16.37 -11.76
CA GLU A 43 25.05 -15.33 -12.71
C GLU A 43 23.83 -14.80 -13.48
N ASP A 44 23.76 -13.47 -13.56
CA ASP A 44 22.66 -12.71 -14.16
C ASP A 44 21.26 -13.04 -13.60
N ALA A 45 21.18 -13.43 -12.33
CA ALA A 45 19.95 -13.39 -11.55
C ALA A 45 19.73 -11.97 -11.01
N LYS A 46 19.00 -11.16 -11.77
CA LYS A 46 18.71 -9.75 -11.47
C LYS A 46 17.23 -9.47 -11.66
N GLY A 47 16.63 -8.79 -10.71
CA GLY A 47 15.24 -8.37 -10.78
C GLY A 47 14.95 -7.22 -9.84
N ARG A 48 13.72 -6.73 -9.89
CA ARG A 48 13.25 -5.72 -8.95
C ARG A 48 11.78 -5.92 -8.63
N ALA A 49 11.38 -5.47 -7.44
CA ALA A 49 9.99 -5.41 -7.04
C ALA A 49 9.62 -3.99 -6.64
N LEU A 50 8.48 -3.50 -7.14
CA LEU A 50 7.80 -2.32 -6.63
C LEU A 50 6.62 -2.77 -5.77
N VAL A 51 6.57 -2.32 -4.53
CA VAL A 51 5.59 -2.77 -3.55
C VAL A 51 4.88 -1.57 -2.93
N THR A 52 3.56 -1.66 -2.80
CA THR A 52 2.76 -0.65 -2.11
C THR A 52 1.63 -1.31 -1.31
N VAL A 53 1.39 -0.83 -0.10
CA VAL A 53 0.20 -1.19 0.66
C VAL A 53 -0.94 -0.29 0.19
N LEU A 54 -1.97 -0.88 -0.43
CA LEU A 54 -3.16 -0.15 -0.88
C LEU A 54 -3.96 0.37 0.33
N GLY A 55 -3.98 -0.43 1.39
CA GLY A 55 -4.58 -0.08 2.67
C GLY A 55 -5.14 -1.31 3.36
N ILE A 56 -6.08 -1.08 4.27
CA ILE A 56 -6.81 -2.14 4.97
C ILE A 56 -8.25 -2.09 4.51
N ARG A 57 -8.67 -3.13 3.78
CA ARG A 57 -10.05 -3.31 3.37
C ARG A 57 -10.87 -3.75 4.59
N ARG A 58 -12.02 -3.11 4.78
CA ARG A 58 -12.98 -3.49 5.81
C ARG A 58 -13.65 -4.82 5.45
N GLU A 59 -14.12 -5.50 6.47
CA GLU A 59 -14.98 -6.67 6.30
C GLU A 59 -16.20 -6.31 5.43
N ASP A 60 -16.51 -7.19 4.48
CA ASP A 60 -17.71 -7.12 3.65
C ASP A 60 -18.61 -8.31 4.00
N PHE A 61 -19.56 -8.09 4.91
CA PHE A 61 -20.52 -9.09 5.35
C PHE A 61 -21.39 -9.64 4.21
N SER A 62 -21.67 -8.82 3.19
CA SER A 62 -22.48 -9.25 2.05
C SER A 62 -21.75 -10.28 1.17
N LYS A 63 -20.42 -10.18 1.12
CA LYS A 63 -19.55 -11.10 0.38
C LYS A 63 -18.83 -12.12 1.26
N ARG A 64 -19.08 -12.10 2.57
CA ARG A 64 -18.38 -12.92 3.57
C ARG A 64 -16.86 -12.81 3.45
N SER A 65 -16.37 -11.60 3.20
CA SER A 65 -14.93 -11.36 3.04
C SER A 65 -14.40 -10.66 4.29
N PRO A 66 -13.41 -11.24 4.98
CA PRO A 66 -12.87 -10.65 6.20
C PRO A 66 -12.16 -9.33 5.93
N ALA A 67 -11.91 -8.56 6.99
CA ALA A 67 -10.99 -7.44 6.90
C ALA A 67 -9.60 -7.94 6.51
N GLN A 68 -8.89 -7.20 5.65
CA GLN A 68 -7.59 -7.63 5.14
C GLN A 68 -6.68 -6.46 4.78
N VAL A 69 -5.37 -6.67 4.93
CA VAL A 69 -4.32 -5.80 4.38
C VAL A 69 -4.14 -6.16 2.91
N GLU A 70 -4.23 -5.17 2.02
CA GLU A 70 -4.07 -5.36 0.58
C GLU A 70 -2.78 -4.72 0.11
N ILE A 71 -1.91 -5.53 -0.51
CA ILE A 71 -0.61 -5.11 -1.02
C ILE A 71 -0.60 -5.36 -2.52
N ARG A 72 -0.20 -4.35 -3.29
CA ARG A 72 0.02 -4.49 -4.73
C ARG A 72 1.50 -4.55 -5.02
N MET A 73 1.89 -5.51 -5.84
CA MET A 73 3.27 -5.75 -6.24
C MET A 73 3.40 -5.71 -7.74
N ARG A 74 4.51 -5.16 -8.22
CA ARG A 74 5.01 -5.34 -9.58
C ARG A 74 6.41 -5.94 -9.49
N VAL A 75 6.61 -7.11 -10.08
CA VAL A 75 7.92 -7.76 -10.14
C VAL A 75 8.40 -7.75 -11.58
N GLU A 76 9.67 -7.41 -11.77
CA GLU A 76 10.32 -7.37 -13.08
C GLU A 76 11.60 -8.20 -13.05
N ASN A 77 11.81 -8.96 -14.12
CA ASN A 77 13.04 -9.69 -14.33
C ASN A 77 13.95 -8.91 -15.30
N ALA A 78 15.10 -8.47 -14.82
CA ALA A 78 16.10 -7.76 -15.62
C ALA A 78 17.30 -8.66 -16.00
N GLY A 79 17.30 -9.90 -15.52
CA GLY A 79 18.35 -10.89 -15.70
C GLY A 79 18.02 -11.89 -16.81
N GLU A 80 19.01 -12.72 -17.15
CA GLU A 80 18.83 -13.82 -18.11
C GLU A 80 18.12 -15.03 -17.46
N ARG A 81 18.21 -15.15 -16.13
CA ARG A 81 17.65 -16.26 -15.36
C ARG A 81 16.16 -16.05 -15.14
N LYS A 82 15.36 -17.10 -15.32
CA LYS A 82 13.93 -17.03 -15.03
C LYS A 82 13.67 -16.70 -13.56
N LEU A 83 12.71 -15.82 -13.30
CA LEU A 83 12.33 -15.36 -11.96
C LEU A 83 10.94 -15.87 -11.60
N ALA A 84 10.80 -16.64 -10.53
CA ALA A 84 9.50 -17.09 -10.01
C ALA A 84 9.26 -16.58 -8.59
N VAL A 85 8.15 -15.87 -8.36
CA VAL A 85 7.73 -15.49 -7.01
C VAL A 85 7.23 -16.73 -6.26
N GLN A 86 7.65 -16.91 -5.01
CA GLN A 86 7.23 -18.04 -4.18
C GLN A 86 6.04 -17.63 -3.29
N PRO A 87 4.78 -17.87 -3.66
CA PRO A 87 3.62 -17.35 -2.92
C PRO A 87 3.53 -17.84 -1.48
N GLU A 88 4.03 -19.04 -1.19
CA GLU A 88 4.05 -19.63 0.15
C GLU A 88 5.06 -18.98 1.10
N SER A 89 6.01 -18.19 0.57
CA SER A 89 7.05 -17.50 1.34
C SER A 89 6.58 -16.19 1.96
N PHE A 90 5.45 -15.64 1.48
CA PHE A 90 4.96 -14.34 1.94
C PHE A 90 4.62 -14.37 3.42
N ARG A 91 5.15 -13.40 4.18
CA ARG A 91 4.86 -13.18 5.59
C ARG A 91 4.64 -11.69 5.85
N LEU A 92 3.64 -11.37 6.66
CA LEU A 92 3.34 -10.01 7.07
C LEU A 92 3.25 -9.95 8.59
N VAL A 93 4.00 -9.00 9.18
CA VAL A 93 4.08 -8.82 10.63
C VAL A 93 3.85 -7.34 10.99
N SER A 94 3.08 -7.05 12.03
CA SER A 94 2.85 -5.67 12.49
C SER A 94 4.02 -5.11 13.32
N ALA A 95 3.93 -3.84 13.73
CA ALA A 95 4.91 -3.23 14.64
C ALA A 95 4.90 -3.86 16.05
N THR A 96 3.83 -4.56 16.43
CA THR A 96 3.74 -5.31 17.69
C THR A 96 4.08 -6.79 17.53
N LEU A 97 4.68 -7.17 16.40
CA LEU A 97 5.08 -8.55 16.07
C LEU A 97 3.92 -9.54 15.90
N GLU A 98 2.72 -9.03 15.59
CA GLU A 98 1.58 -9.90 15.28
C GLU A 98 1.71 -10.43 13.84
N ASP A 99 1.59 -11.75 13.67
CA ASP A 99 1.63 -12.43 12.37
C ASP A 99 0.23 -12.50 11.74
N PHE A 100 0.11 -12.15 10.46
CA PHE A 100 -1.16 -12.15 9.71
C PHE A 100 -1.48 -13.50 9.04
N GLY A 101 -0.61 -14.50 9.18
CA GLY A 101 -0.76 -15.81 8.58
C GLY A 101 -0.47 -15.83 7.07
N ALA A 102 -0.96 -16.88 6.41
CA ALA A 102 -0.77 -17.07 4.98
C ALA A 102 -1.67 -16.11 4.17
N PRO A 103 -1.15 -15.47 3.10
CA PRO A 103 -1.96 -14.60 2.27
C PRO A 103 -2.77 -15.38 1.24
N TYR A 104 -3.76 -14.69 0.69
CA TYR A 104 -4.35 -14.99 -0.59
C TYR A 104 -3.67 -14.15 -1.68
N VAL A 105 -3.17 -14.78 -2.74
CA VAL A 105 -2.47 -14.11 -3.84
C VAL A 105 -3.34 -14.10 -5.10
N VAL A 106 -3.53 -12.93 -5.69
CA VAL A 106 -4.42 -12.72 -6.86
C VAL A 106 -3.61 -12.23 -8.05
N GLY A 107 -3.74 -12.91 -9.19
CA GLY A 107 -3.11 -12.50 -10.45
C GLY A 107 -1.61 -12.81 -10.53
N LEU A 108 -1.10 -13.71 -9.68
CA LEU A 108 0.26 -14.21 -9.82
C LEU A 108 0.40 -14.99 -11.13
N PRO A 109 1.47 -14.81 -11.91
CA PRO A 109 1.68 -15.56 -13.14
C PRO A 109 1.91 -17.04 -12.85
N ASP A 110 1.32 -17.91 -13.67
CA ASP A 110 1.48 -19.38 -13.57
C ASP A 110 2.88 -19.86 -14.02
N GLN A 111 3.64 -19.01 -14.71
CA GLN A 111 4.97 -19.32 -15.21
C GLN A 111 6.02 -18.34 -14.68
N PRO A 112 7.27 -18.79 -14.45
CA PRO A 112 8.38 -17.90 -14.15
C PRO A 112 8.55 -16.83 -15.23
N LEU A 113 8.86 -15.61 -14.81
CA LEU A 113 9.12 -14.47 -15.69
C LEU A 113 10.43 -14.70 -16.44
N ALA A 114 10.37 -14.67 -17.77
CA ALA A 114 11.58 -14.62 -18.60
C ALA A 114 12.24 -13.24 -18.51
N LYS A 115 13.41 -13.10 -19.14
CA LYS A 115 14.10 -11.81 -19.27
C LYS A 115 13.17 -10.72 -19.80
N ASP A 116 13.28 -9.53 -19.22
CA ASP A 116 12.54 -8.31 -19.54
C ASP A 116 11.01 -8.42 -19.35
N GLN A 117 10.53 -9.51 -18.72
CA GLN A 117 9.12 -9.66 -18.37
C GLN A 117 8.81 -9.07 -17.00
N SER A 118 7.55 -8.66 -16.84
CA SER A 118 7.02 -8.15 -15.58
C SER A 118 5.63 -8.71 -15.30
N ALA A 119 5.29 -8.85 -14.02
CA ALA A 119 3.94 -9.16 -13.57
C ALA A 119 3.47 -8.20 -12.48
N VAL A 120 2.17 -7.91 -12.48
CA VAL A 120 1.49 -7.15 -11.42
C VAL A 120 0.47 -8.07 -10.76
N PHE A 121 0.51 -8.17 -9.44
CA PHE A 121 -0.38 -9.02 -8.66
C PHE A 121 -0.66 -8.40 -7.29
N GLU A 122 -1.62 -8.98 -6.57
CA GLU A 122 -2.01 -8.54 -5.24
C GLU A 122 -1.79 -9.65 -4.21
N VAL A 123 -1.34 -9.26 -3.03
CA VAL A 123 -1.16 -10.11 -1.87
C VAL A 123 -2.08 -9.60 -0.78
N GLN A 124 -2.99 -10.47 -0.31
CA GLN A 124 -4.06 -10.12 0.60
C GLN A 124 -3.91 -10.93 1.89
N PHE A 125 -3.69 -10.25 3.00
CA PHE A 125 -3.55 -10.87 4.32
C PHE A 125 -4.79 -10.60 5.16
N ALA A 126 -5.50 -11.65 5.58
CA ALA A 126 -6.59 -11.49 6.53
C ALA A 126 -6.07 -10.95 7.86
N LEU A 127 -6.89 -10.17 8.56
CA LEU A 127 -6.58 -9.81 9.95
C LEU A 127 -6.61 -11.09 10.81
N PRO A 128 -5.72 -11.21 11.82
CA PRO A 128 -5.75 -12.33 12.75
C PRO A 128 -7.11 -12.47 13.45
N ASP A 129 -7.48 -13.72 13.77
CA ASP A 129 -8.80 -14.02 14.35
C ASP A 129 -9.09 -13.20 15.61
N GLY A 130 -10.27 -12.56 15.61
CA GLY A 130 -10.73 -11.76 16.74
C GLY A 130 -10.00 -10.43 16.94
N LYS A 131 -9.19 -9.98 15.97
CA LYS A 131 -8.50 -8.69 16.01
C LYS A 131 -9.15 -7.65 15.10
N GLU A 132 -9.27 -6.43 15.59
CA GLU A 132 -9.61 -5.27 14.78
C GLU A 132 -8.32 -4.53 14.36
N PRO A 133 -8.38 -3.66 13.32
CA PRO A 133 -7.23 -2.84 12.93
C PRO A 133 -6.59 -2.06 14.08
N ASN A 134 -7.39 -1.60 15.05
CA ASN A 134 -6.88 -0.83 16.19
C ASN A 134 -6.08 -1.67 17.20
N ASP A 135 -6.25 -3.00 17.21
CA ASP A 135 -5.57 -3.91 18.14
C ASP A 135 -4.19 -4.34 17.64
N LEU A 136 -3.92 -4.17 16.34
CA LEU A 136 -2.80 -4.81 15.65
C LEU A 136 -1.50 -4.00 15.64
N GLY A 137 -1.44 -2.86 16.33
CA GLY A 137 -0.24 -2.03 16.34
C GLY A 137 0.18 -1.62 14.92
N LEU A 138 -0.78 -1.15 14.11
CA LEU A 138 -0.58 -0.80 12.70
C LEU A 138 0.26 0.47 12.49
N ALA A 139 1.13 0.85 13.43
CA ALA A 139 2.09 1.93 13.22
C ALA A 139 3.09 1.59 12.11
N GLY A 140 3.34 0.30 11.88
CA GLY A 140 4.12 -0.21 10.76
C GLY A 140 3.78 -1.64 10.40
N LEU A 141 4.22 -2.04 9.21
CA LEU A 141 4.03 -3.36 8.62
C LEU A 141 5.36 -3.84 8.03
N ASN A 142 5.73 -5.08 8.30
CA ASN A 142 6.92 -5.73 7.79
C ASN A 142 6.52 -6.86 6.85
N LEU A 143 6.74 -6.67 5.56
CA LEU A 143 6.51 -7.68 4.53
C LEU A 143 7.82 -8.42 4.23
N LYS A 144 7.77 -9.74 4.17
CA LYS A 144 8.87 -10.59 3.69
C LYS A 144 8.37 -11.57 2.63
N TRP A 145 9.22 -11.89 1.68
CA TRP A 145 8.95 -12.91 0.65
C TRP A 145 10.25 -13.39 0.01
N GLU A 146 10.14 -14.44 -0.79
CA GLU A 146 11.21 -15.03 -1.56
C GLU A 146 10.85 -15.05 -3.06
N VAL A 147 11.89 -14.98 -3.88
CA VAL A 147 11.84 -15.32 -5.31
C VAL A 147 12.82 -16.46 -5.58
N ASP A 148 12.56 -17.20 -6.64
CA ASP A 148 13.43 -18.26 -7.14
C ASP A 148 14.06 -17.83 -8.46
N PHE A 149 15.38 -17.97 -8.55
CA PHE A 149 16.15 -17.85 -9.79
C PHE A 149 16.74 -19.23 -10.14
N GLU A 150 16.00 -20.01 -10.93
CA GLU A 150 16.41 -21.34 -11.40
C GLU A 150 16.84 -22.29 -10.25
N GLY A 151 16.13 -22.29 -9.13
CA GLY A 151 16.37 -23.15 -7.97
C GLY A 151 17.10 -22.49 -6.79
N GLU A 152 17.65 -21.28 -6.97
CA GLU A 152 18.17 -20.48 -5.85
C GLU A 152 17.10 -19.54 -5.31
N ARG A 153 16.77 -19.72 -4.03
CA ARG A 153 15.82 -18.85 -3.31
C ARG A 153 16.51 -17.60 -2.77
N VAL A 154 15.99 -16.43 -3.14
CA VAL A 154 16.44 -15.11 -2.68
C VAL A 154 15.33 -14.49 -1.84
N GLY A 155 15.58 -14.33 -0.54
CA GLY A 155 14.66 -13.67 0.39
C GLY A 155 14.89 -12.16 0.44
N THR A 156 13.80 -11.40 0.54
CA THR A 156 13.82 -9.94 0.74
C THR A 156 12.68 -9.51 1.66
N GLY A 157 12.67 -8.23 2.03
CA GLY A 157 11.61 -7.66 2.84
C GLY A 157 11.59 -6.14 2.83
N ILE A 158 10.44 -5.59 3.21
CA ILE A 158 10.16 -4.16 3.25
C ILE A 158 9.42 -3.84 4.54
N THR A 159 9.78 -2.70 5.15
CA THR A 159 9.02 -2.08 6.23
C THR A 159 8.23 -0.89 5.69
N PHE A 160 6.96 -0.82 6.04
CA PHE A 160 6.07 0.30 5.80
C PHE A 160 5.70 0.94 7.13
N GLU A 161 5.55 2.26 7.12
CA GLU A 161 5.03 3.04 8.24
C GLU A 161 3.64 3.54 7.91
N ARG A 162 2.72 3.48 8.88
CA ARG A 162 1.40 4.09 8.72
C ARG A 162 1.55 5.59 8.66
N ARG A 163 1.02 6.19 7.60
CA ARG A 163 0.87 7.63 7.56
C ARG A 163 -0.24 8.00 8.53
N ASN A 164 0.15 8.63 9.62
CA ASN A 164 -0.77 9.47 10.36
C ASN A 164 -1.03 10.67 9.47
N GLU A 165 -2.04 10.58 8.61
CA GLU A 165 -2.73 11.76 8.14
C GLU A 165 -3.37 12.38 9.38
N SER A 166 -2.55 13.08 10.19
CA SER A 166 -3.04 14.28 10.83
C SER A 166 -3.53 15.11 9.67
N TYR A 167 -4.83 15.01 9.37
CA TYR A 167 -5.52 16.15 8.80
C TYR A 167 -5.01 17.31 9.65
N PRO A 168 -4.30 18.29 9.08
CA PRO A 168 -4.27 19.54 9.77
C PRO A 168 -5.75 19.84 9.94
N TYR A 169 -6.24 19.81 11.18
CA TYR A 169 -7.32 20.67 11.57
C TYR A 169 -6.80 22.08 11.25
N THR A 170 -6.81 22.42 9.96
CA THR A 170 -7.15 23.75 9.53
C THR A 170 -8.57 23.87 10.03
N TRP A 171 -8.68 24.21 11.31
CA TRP A 171 -9.70 25.15 11.72
C TRP A 171 -9.78 26.11 10.57
N TYR A 172 -10.93 26.08 9.89
CA TYR A 172 -11.35 27.21 9.10
C TYR A 172 -11.10 28.41 10.02
N HIS A 173 -9.98 29.11 9.81
CA HIS A 173 -9.97 30.54 9.92
C HIS A 173 -10.94 30.99 8.83
N ASP A 174 -12.23 30.83 9.12
CA ASP A 174 -13.25 31.59 8.46
C ASP A 174 -12.93 33.05 8.81
N PRO A 175 -12.49 33.88 7.86
CA PRO A 175 -12.25 35.29 8.12
C PRO A 175 -13.55 36.03 8.50
N PHE A 176 -14.70 35.36 8.48
CA PHE A 176 -16.00 35.91 8.92
C PHE A 176 -16.39 35.56 10.35
N TYR A 177 -15.62 34.75 11.09
CA TYR A 177 -15.78 34.64 12.55
C TYR A 177 -14.82 35.62 13.24
N ALA A 178 -15.34 36.83 13.50
CA ALA A 178 -14.66 37.82 14.30
C ALA A 178 -14.33 37.25 15.70
N PRO A 179 -13.07 37.32 16.15
CA PRO A 179 -12.74 36.94 17.52
C PRO A 179 -13.36 37.98 18.46
N TYR A 180 -14.25 37.53 19.34
CA TYR A 180 -14.41 38.24 20.60
C TYR A 180 -13.04 38.22 21.27
N GLY A 181 -12.43 39.40 21.36
CA GLY A 181 -11.04 39.57 21.75
C GLY A 181 -10.76 38.95 23.11
N ASP A 182 -9.79 38.05 23.13
CA ASP A 182 -9.15 37.59 24.35
C ASP A 182 -7.91 38.50 24.58
N PRO A 183 -7.89 39.36 25.61
CA PRO A 183 -6.91 40.44 25.74
C PRO A 183 -5.53 39.99 26.24
N TRP A 184 -5.22 38.69 26.26
CA TRP A 184 -4.07 38.14 26.99
C TRP A 184 -2.88 37.65 26.14
N CYS A 185 -2.92 37.75 24.81
CA CYS A 185 -1.77 37.37 23.98
C CYS A 185 -0.77 38.52 23.82
N VAL A 186 0.08 38.70 24.84
CA VAL A 186 1.29 39.53 24.77
C VAL A 186 2.24 38.92 23.74
N HIS A 187 2.57 39.68 22.70
CA HIS A 187 3.53 39.28 21.67
C HIS A 187 4.95 39.31 22.25
N SER A 188 5.52 38.15 22.51
CA SER A 188 6.96 38.00 22.75
C SER A 188 7.70 38.02 21.42
N HIS A 189 8.33 39.14 21.08
CA HIS A 189 9.32 39.20 20.02
C HIS A 189 10.51 38.29 20.39
N MET A 190 10.75 37.24 19.61
CA MET A 190 11.96 36.43 19.71
C MET A 190 12.90 36.82 18.57
N THR A 191 13.96 37.57 18.92
CA THR A 191 15.09 37.90 18.04
C THR A 191 15.95 36.65 17.86
N VAL A 192 16.18 36.24 16.62
CA VAL A 192 17.15 35.19 16.28
C VAL A 192 18.50 35.85 16.03
N ILE A 193 19.48 35.56 16.89
CA ILE A 193 20.90 35.86 16.65
C ILE A 193 21.53 34.60 16.07
N GLY A 194 22.00 34.66 14.82
CA GLY A 194 22.78 33.60 14.20
C GLY A 194 24.23 33.68 14.65
N HIS A 195 24.79 32.54 15.07
CA HIS A 195 26.24 32.34 15.17
C HIS A 195 26.64 31.28 14.15
N ALA A 196 27.41 31.71 13.15
CA ALA A 196 28.26 30.84 12.35
C ALA A 196 29.50 30.51 13.19
N HIS A 197 29.90 29.24 13.21
CA HIS A 197 31.23 28.84 13.62
C HIS A 197 31.84 28.04 12.47
N ASP A 198 32.81 28.66 11.82
CA ASP A 198 33.84 27.98 11.05
C ASP A 198 34.77 27.27 12.05
N ASP A 199 35.09 26.01 11.74
CA ASP A 199 36.44 25.39 11.78
C ASP A 199 36.36 23.98 11.18
#